data_AF-A0A7S1TS89-F1
#
_entry.id   AF-A0A7S1TS89-F1
#
_cell.length_a   1.000
_cell.length_b   1.000
_cell.length_c   1.000
_cell.angle_alpha   90.00
_cell.angle_beta   90.00
_cell.angle_gamma   90.00
#
_symmetry.space_group_name_H-M   'P 1'
#
loop_
_entity.id
_entity.type
_entity.pdbx_description
1 polymer ?
#
loop_
_entity_poly.entity_id
_entity_poly.type
_entity_poly.pdbx_seq_one_letter_code
_entity_poly.pdbx_strand_id
1 'polypeptide(L)'
;MASSLPMLRLALVAVTCARLASAVFDPRFDSIYSAVESWMLDASAAEAQYGHISTWNTAGIESMSRLFFCCSSENAVCDACRAFNEDIGAWDT
;
A
#
# COMPACT_ATOMS: atom_id res chain seq x y z
N MET A 1 -0.38 -2.35 39.69
CA MET A 1 -1.27 -1.54 38.81
C MET A 1 -0.72 -1.69 37.41
N ALA A 2 -1.46 -2.41 36.56
CA ALA A 2 -0.99 -2.90 35.27
C ALA A 2 -0.74 -1.74 34.30
N SER A 3 0.50 -1.63 33.80
CA SER A 3 0.84 -0.75 32.67
C SER A 3 0.08 -1.22 31.44
N SER A 4 -0.80 -0.35 30.94
CA SER A 4 -1.41 -0.45 29.62
C SER A 4 -0.35 -0.13 28.57
N LEU A 5 0.05 -1.13 27.79
CA LEU A 5 0.83 -0.95 26.56
C LEU A 5 -0.17 -0.67 25.43
N PRO A 6 -0.08 0.46 24.71
CA PRO A 6 -0.89 0.64 23.51
C PRO A 6 -0.42 -0.35 22.44
N MET A 7 -1.39 -0.96 21.74
CA MET A 7 -1.18 -1.98 20.72
C MET A 7 -0.31 -1.45 19.57
N LEU A 8 1.00 -1.57 19.68
CA LEU A 8 1.89 -1.51 18.52
C LEU A 8 1.80 -2.88 17.83
N ARG A 9 0.85 -3.01 16.88
CA ARG A 9 0.81 -4.17 15.99
C ARG A 9 2.03 -4.13 15.07
N LEU A 10 3.11 -4.73 15.56
CA LEU A 10 3.97 -5.69 14.87
C LEU A 10 3.86 -5.69 13.33
N ALA A 11 4.54 -4.78 12.64
CA ALA A 11 4.95 -5.00 11.25
C ALA A 11 6.21 -5.90 11.25
N LEU A 12 6.03 -7.17 11.60
CA LEU A 12 7.09 -8.19 11.50
C LEU A 12 6.67 -9.25 10.49
N VAL A 13 6.80 -8.96 9.20
CA VAL A 13 7.16 -9.96 8.18
C VAL A 13 7.98 -9.28 7.08
N ALA A 14 9.26 -9.01 7.36
CA ALA A 14 10.27 -8.89 6.32
C ALA A 14 11.19 -10.11 6.39
N VAL A 15 10.60 -11.29 6.24
CA VAL A 15 11.35 -12.49 5.85
C VAL A 15 11.09 -12.71 4.38
N THR A 16 12.02 -12.27 3.55
CA THR A 16 12.63 -13.11 2.52
C THR A 16 13.90 -12.44 2.04
N CYS A 17 15.00 -13.18 2.18
CA CYS A 17 16.33 -12.83 1.74
C CYS A 17 16.32 -12.60 0.22
N ALA A 18 16.84 -11.45 -0.23
CA ALA A 18 17.11 -11.05 -1.62
C ALA A 18 15.91 -10.82 -2.56
N ARG A 19 15.39 -9.58 -2.61
CA ARG A 19 15.10 -8.92 -3.89
C ARG A 19 16.22 -7.89 -4.15
N LEU A 20 17.23 -8.28 -4.92
CA LEU A 20 18.17 -7.36 -5.58
C LEU A 20 17.59 -6.84 -6.92
N ALA A 21 16.26 -6.81 -7.03
CA ALA A 21 15.56 -6.08 -8.08
C ALA A 21 15.05 -4.80 -7.43
N SER A 22 15.29 -3.66 -8.08
CA SER A 22 14.78 -2.34 -7.71
C SER A 22 13.37 -2.43 -7.11
N ALA A 23 13.10 -1.70 -6.02
CA ALA A 23 11.76 -1.56 -5.45
C ALA A 23 10.81 -1.06 -6.55
N VAL A 24 10.06 -1.97 -7.15
CA VAL A 24 9.19 -1.74 -8.32
C VAL A 24 8.04 -2.70 -8.21
N PHE A 25 6.83 -2.15 -8.19
CA PHE A 25 5.59 -2.90 -8.31
C PHE A 25 5.57 -3.70 -9.62
N ASP A 26 5.41 -5.02 -9.52
CA ASP A 26 5.23 -5.89 -10.68
C ASP A 26 3.87 -6.62 -10.56
N PRO A 27 2.88 -6.31 -11.42
CA PRO A 27 1.54 -6.91 -11.35
C PRO A 27 1.54 -8.43 -11.60
N ARG A 28 2.66 -9.02 -12.03
CA ARG A 28 2.84 -10.48 -12.14
C ARG A 28 3.02 -11.16 -10.79
N PHE A 29 3.43 -10.42 -9.76
CA PHE A 29 3.78 -10.95 -8.44
C PHE A 29 3.10 -10.20 -7.30
N ASP A 30 2.87 -8.90 -7.46
CA ASP A 30 2.34 -8.02 -6.44
C ASP A 30 0.84 -7.77 -6.68
N SER A 31 0.07 -7.74 -5.59
CA SER A 31 -1.34 -7.39 -5.64
C SER A 31 -1.50 -5.87 -5.53
N ILE A 32 -2.18 -5.26 -6.50
CA ILE A 32 -2.48 -3.81 -6.44
C ILE A 32 -3.30 -3.44 -5.20
N TYR A 33 -4.15 -4.35 -4.71
CA TYR A 33 -4.92 -4.13 -3.49
C TYR A 33 -4.02 -4.07 -2.25
N SER A 34 -3.08 -5.01 -2.13
CA SER A 34 -2.15 -5.06 -1.00
C SER A 34 -1.12 -3.92 -1.05
N ALA A 35 -0.70 -3.53 -2.24
CA ALA A 35 0.19 -2.38 -2.44
C ALA A 35 -0.51 -1.07 -2.07
N VAL A 36 -1.74 -0.84 -2.54
CA VAL A 36 -2.55 0.34 -2.16
C VAL A 36 -2.85 0.34 -0.66
N GLU A 37 -3.24 -0.80 -0.07
CA GLU A 37 -3.47 -0.89 1.38
C GLU A 37 -2.21 -0.53 2.17
N SER A 38 -1.04 -1.05 1.76
CA SER A 38 0.24 -0.69 2.38
C SER A 38 0.54 0.80 2.22
N TRP A 39 0.27 1.39 1.05
CA TRP A 39 0.45 2.82 0.81
C TRP A 39 -0.44 3.67 1.72
N MET A 40 -1.69 3.25 1.94
CA MET A 40 -2.62 3.95 2.84
C MET A 40 -2.22 3.83 4.31
N LEU A 41 -1.54 2.75 4.70
CA LEU A 41 -1.07 2.57 6.08
C LEU A 41 0.24 3.30 6.35
N ASP A 42 1.20 3.19 5.42
CA ASP A 42 2.52 3.81 5.49
C ASP A 42 3.10 3.95 4.07
N ALA A 43 2.91 5.13 3.48
CA ALA A 43 3.42 5.44 2.15
C ALA A 43 4.95 5.31 2.05
N SER A 44 5.70 5.63 3.11
CA SER A 44 7.17 5.52 3.09
C SER A 44 7.63 4.07 3.04
N ALA A 45 6.99 3.19 3.80
CA ALA A 45 7.26 1.76 3.75
C ALA A 45 6.83 1.14 2.40
N ALA A 46 5.67 1.55 1.88
CA ALA A 46 5.18 1.10 0.59
C ALA A 46 6.09 1.55 -0.56
N GLU A 47 6.57 2.80 -0.54
CA GLU A 47 7.52 3.31 -1.52
C GLU A 47 8.85 2.54 -1.48
N ALA A 48 9.34 2.21 -0.28
CA ALA A 48 10.54 1.38 -0.14
C ALA A 48 10.37 -0.05 -0.69
N GLN A 49 9.14 -0.56 -0.73
CA GLN A 49 8.84 -1.93 -1.17
C GLN A 49 8.44 -2.02 -2.66
N TYR A 50 7.61 -1.09 -3.13
CA TYR A 50 6.96 -1.12 -4.44
C TYR A 50 7.41 0.01 -5.36
N GLY A 51 8.26 0.92 -4.89
CA GLY A 51 8.54 2.17 -5.57
C GLY A 51 7.38 3.16 -5.45
N HIS A 52 7.59 4.39 -5.91
CA HIS A 52 6.58 5.44 -5.83
C HIS A 52 5.33 5.06 -6.62
N ILE A 53 4.13 5.29 -6.05
CA ILE A 53 2.85 4.85 -6.60
C ILE A 53 2.59 5.34 -8.03
N SER A 54 3.10 6.52 -8.38
CA SER A 54 3.01 7.10 -9.73
C SER A 54 3.73 6.29 -10.82
N THR A 55 4.63 5.38 -10.43
CA THR A 55 5.45 4.57 -11.33
C THR A 55 4.98 3.13 -11.46
N TRP A 56 3.93 2.74 -10.74
CA TRP A 56 3.44 1.37 -10.76
C TRP A 56 2.94 0.98 -12.15
N ASN A 57 3.47 -0.12 -12.68
CA ASN A 57 2.98 -0.70 -13.92
C ASN A 57 1.64 -1.39 -13.65
N THR A 58 0.55 -0.80 -14.12
CA THR A 58 -0.80 -1.33 -13.93
C THR A 58 -1.35 -2.05 -15.17
N ALA A 59 -0.53 -2.19 -16.22
CA ALA A 59 -0.91 -2.88 -17.44
C ALA A 59 -1.37 -4.32 -17.16
N GLY A 60 -2.57 -4.67 -17.67
CA GLY A 60 -3.14 -6.00 -17.55
C GLY A 60 -3.89 -6.28 -16.23
N ILE A 61 -4.03 -5.29 -15.35
CA ILE A 61 -4.90 -5.39 -14.18
C ILE A 61 -6.36 -5.21 -14.62
N GLU A 62 -7.14 -6.28 -14.56
CA GLU A 62 -8.53 -6.26 -15.07
C GLU A 62 -9.52 -5.52 -14.15
N SER A 63 -9.24 -5.43 -12.85
CA SER A 63 -10.14 -4.79 -11.89
C SER A 63 -9.38 -3.98 -10.84
N MET A 64 -9.62 -2.67 -10.87
CA MET A 64 -9.17 -1.69 -9.88
C MET A 64 -10.32 -1.16 -9.01
N SER A 65 -11.43 -1.91 -8.98
CA SER A 65 -12.61 -1.52 -8.23
C SER A 65 -12.28 -1.37 -6.74
N ARG A 66 -12.67 -0.24 -6.15
CA ARG A 66 -12.58 0.01 -4.70
C ARG A 66 -11.16 0.07 -4.10
N LEU A 67 -10.10 0.24 -4.91
CA LEU A 67 -8.72 0.39 -4.39
C LEU A 67 -8.61 1.46 -3.30
N PHE A 68 -9.24 2.61 -3.53
CA PHE A 68 -9.23 3.75 -2.59
C PHE A 68 -10.52 3.87 -1.77
N PHE A 69 -11.38 2.85 -1.80
CA PHE A 69 -12.64 2.81 -1.07
C PHE A 69 -12.42 2.21 0.31
N CYS A 70 -11.61 2.87 1.16
CA CYS A 70 -11.39 2.40 2.53
C CYS A 70 -12.28 3.11 3.57
N CYS A 71 -13.10 4.07 3.13
CA CYS A 71 -13.94 4.86 4.02
C CYS A 71 -15.30 4.22 4.30
N SER A 72 -15.37 3.29 5.28
CA SER A 72 -16.58 3.09 6.08
C SER A 72 -16.45 3.88 7.37
N SER A 73 -17.55 4.43 7.89
CA SER A 73 -17.61 5.46 8.96
C SER A 73 -16.92 5.13 10.29
N GLU A 74 -16.24 3.99 10.42
CA GLU A 74 -15.67 3.47 11.67
C GLU A 74 -14.19 3.07 11.58
N ASN A 75 -13.49 3.23 10.44
CA ASN A 75 -12.10 2.79 10.29
C ASN A 75 -11.07 3.93 10.26
N ALA A 76 -9.99 3.81 11.02
CA ALA A 76 -8.88 4.77 11.10
C ALA A 76 -8.14 4.98 9.75
N VAL A 77 -8.29 4.07 8.79
CA VAL A 77 -7.71 4.20 7.43
C VAL A 77 -8.42 5.29 6.61
N CYS A 78 -9.60 5.77 7.05
CA CYS A 78 -10.34 6.83 6.37
C CYS A 78 -9.52 8.11 6.18
N ASP A 79 -8.72 8.51 7.17
CA ASP A 79 -7.97 9.76 7.10
C ASP A 79 -6.87 9.68 6.04
N ALA A 80 -6.20 8.52 5.92
CA ALA A 80 -5.22 8.28 4.87
C ALA A 80 -5.86 8.27 3.48
N CYS A 81 -6.99 7.58 3.29
CA CYS A 81 -7.71 7.60 2.01
C CYS A 81 -8.26 8.99 1.65
N ARG A 82 -8.61 9.82 2.64
CA ARG A 82 -9.03 11.22 2.42
C ARG A 82 -7.87 12.15 2.11
N ALA A 83 -6.68 11.85 2.63
CA ALA A 83 -5.47 12.61 2.38
C ALA A 83 -4.75 12.19 1.08
N PHE A 84 -5.11 11.05 0.50
CA PHE A 84 -4.51 10.56 -0.73
C PHE A 84 -4.65 11.59 -1.86
N ASN A 85 -3.51 12.00 -2.41
CA ASN A 85 -3.43 12.98 -3.49
C ASN A 85 -2.20 12.73 -4.38
N GLU A 86 -1.84 11.46 -4.56
CA GLU A 86 -0.69 11.08 -5.37
C GLU A 86 -1.02 11.14 -6.86
N ASP A 87 0.01 11.38 -7.68
CA ASP A 87 -0.13 11.33 -9.14
C ASP A 87 -0.27 9.87 -9.61
N ILE A 88 -1.42 9.55 -10.20
CA ILE A 88 -1.70 8.26 -10.83
C ILE A 88 -2.14 8.43 -12.29
N GLY A 89 -1.85 9.57 -12.91
CA GLY A 89 -2.26 9.87 -14.29
C GLY A 89 -1.57 9.00 -15.34
N ALA A 90 -0.48 8.31 -14.97
CA ALA A 90 0.25 7.40 -15.84
C ALA A 90 -0.25 5.94 -15.79
N TRP A 91 -1.25 5.63 -14.95
CA TRP A 91 -1.78 4.27 -14.83
C TRP A 91 -2.65 3.90 -16.03
N ASP A 92 -2.56 2.64 -16.46
CA ASP A 92 -3.45 2.06 -17.46
C ASP A 92 -4.81 1.74 -16.80
N THR A 93 -5.86 2.47 -17.16
CA THR A 93 -7.23 2.35 -16.60
C THR A 93 -8.25 1.84 -17.59
#